data_AF-A0A519FFS2-F1
#
_entry.id   AF-A0A519FFS2-F1
#
_cell.length_a   1.000
_cell.length_b   1.000
_cell.length_c   1.000
_cell.angle_alpha   90.00
_cell.angle_beta   90.00
_cell.angle_gamma   90.00
#
_symmetry.space_group_name_H-M   'P 1'
#
loop_
_entity.id
_entity.type
_entity.pdbx_description
1 polymer ?
#
loop_
_entity_poly.entity_id
_entity_poly.type
_entity_poly.pdbx_seq_one_letter_code
_entity_poly.pdbx_strand_id
1 'polypeptide(L)'
;MTRSSTRGPLAVTLVAFALLLTWDASGLDVSAARWFGTPVGFPWRDSRPLILWMHEVPRFASWALVIGLFLAIRWPVGVLRRLDLPSRVQLAVTVLASVLAVSLIKTHSQTSCPWDLQAFGGIARYVSHWRWGLDDGGPGKCFPAGHASAAFAYVGGWFAFRRNAPRLAGWWLACAVLAGLALGIGQQMRGAHYMSHTLWTAWICWSVGFAIDALRGANLNGS
;
A
#
# COMPACT_ATOMS: atom_id res chain seq x y z
N MET A 1 -15.71 -27.34 2.85
CA MET A 1 -15.23 -25.95 2.65
C MET A 1 -15.90 -25.04 3.66
N THR A 2 -15.18 -24.52 4.65
CA THR A 2 -15.72 -23.61 5.66
C THR A 2 -15.88 -22.20 5.08
N ARG A 3 -17.09 -21.63 5.13
CA ARG A 3 -17.37 -20.23 4.74
C ARG A 3 -16.46 -19.29 5.52
N SER A 4 -15.72 -18.41 4.84
CA SER A 4 -15.05 -17.30 5.54
C SER A 4 -16.03 -16.15 5.76
N SER A 5 -16.16 -15.71 7.00
CA SER A 5 -16.96 -14.53 7.33
C SER A 5 -16.40 -13.27 6.67
N THR A 6 -17.26 -12.53 5.96
CA THR A 6 -16.95 -11.21 5.38
C THR A 6 -17.09 -10.10 6.42
N ARG A 7 -17.79 -10.34 7.53
CA ARG A 7 -18.08 -9.33 8.57
C ARG A 7 -16.81 -8.77 9.20
N GLY A 8 -15.86 -9.63 9.55
CA GLY A 8 -14.59 -9.21 10.17
C GLY A 8 -13.77 -8.30 9.26
N PRO A 9 -13.43 -8.72 8.03
CA PRO A 9 -12.71 -7.86 7.09
C PRO A 9 -13.45 -6.57 6.75
N LEU A 10 -14.78 -6.61 6.60
CA LEU A 10 -15.58 -5.41 6.37
C LEU A 10 -15.43 -4.41 7.52
N ALA A 11 -15.56 -4.87 8.77
CA ALA A 11 -15.38 -4.02 9.94
C ALA A 11 -13.97 -3.41 9.97
N VAL A 12 -12.92 -4.19 9.69
CA VAL A 12 -11.54 -3.68 9.58
C VAL A 12 -11.43 -2.62 8.49
N THR A 13 -12.00 -2.85 7.31
CA THR A 13 -11.99 -1.89 6.20
C THR A 13 -12.65 -0.56 6.60
N LEU A 14 -13.82 -0.61 7.23
CA LEU A 14 -14.58 0.58 7.64
C LEU A 14 -13.90 1.34 8.77
N VAL A 15 -13.40 0.64 9.79
CA VAL A 15 -12.68 1.26 10.91
C VAL A 15 -11.38 1.90 10.41
N ALA A 16 -10.60 1.20 9.58
CA ALA A 16 -9.38 1.74 9.00
C ALA A 16 -9.66 2.97 8.12
N PHE A 17 -10.75 2.95 7.34
CA PHE A 17 -11.18 4.10 6.56
C PHE A 17 -11.53 5.30 7.45
N ALA A 18 -12.31 5.09 8.51
CA ALA A 18 -12.65 6.16 9.45
C ALA A 18 -11.41 6.74 10.12
N LEU A 19 -10.45 5.90 10.55
CA LEU A 19 -9.19 6.34 11.13
C LEU A 19 -8.36 7.17 10.14
N LEU A 20 -8.33 6.78 8.85
CA LEU A 20 -7.66 7.54 7.81
C LEU A 20 -8.30 8.91 7.59
N LEU A 21 -9.63 8.99 7.56
CA LEU A 21 -10.32 10.27 7.46
C LEU A 21 -10.04 11.17 8.68
N THR A 22 -9.96 10.60 9.88
CA THR A 22 -9.58 11.38 11.06
C THR A 22 -8.12 11.86 11.01
N TRP A 23 -7.20 11.05 10.47
CA TRP A 23 -5.82 11.46 10.23
C TRP A 23 -5.76 12.65 9.26
N ASP A 24 -6.45 12.55 8.12
CA ASP A 24 -6.47 13.63 7.12
C ASP A 24 -7.11 14.91 7.68
N ALA A 25 -8.22 14.79 8.41
CA ALA A 25 -8.90 15.93 9.03
C ALA A 25 -8.08 16.64 10.12
N SER A 26 -7.18 15.90 10.79
CA SER A 26 -6.34 16.45 11.85
C SER A 26 -5.12 17.25 11.37
N GLY A 27 -4.80 17.20 10.07
CA GLY A 27 -3.61 17.86 9.51
C GLY A 27 -2.28 17.23 9.95
N LEU A 28 -2.30 16.00 10.47
CA LEU A 28 -1.12 15.31 11.00
C LEU A 28 -0.03 15.05 9.96
N ASP A 29 -0.34 15.07 8.67
CA ASP A 29 0.63 14.89 7.59
C ASP A 29 1.78 15.90 7.63
N VAL A 30 1.45 17.19 7.74
CA VAL A 30 2.47 18.25 7.79
C VAL A 30 3.29 18.13 9.09
N SER A 31 2.63 17.84 10.21
CA SER A 31 3.27 17.65 11.51
C SER A 31 4.24 16.48 11.51
N ALA A 32 3.84 15.33 10.95
CA ALA A 32 4.69 14.15 10.82
C ALA A 32 5.83 14.37 9.81
N ALA A 33 5.60 15.11 8.72
CA ALA A 33 6.66 15.45 7.77
C ALA A 33 7.74 16.35 8.40
N ARG A 34 7.36 17.26 9.32
CA ARG A 34 8.30 18.11 10.07
C ARG A 34 9.20 17.35 11.04
N TRP A 35 8.91 16.09 11.37
CA TRP A 35 9.85 15.26 12.16
C TRP A 35 11.16 14.98 11.41
N PHE A 36 11.13 15.04 10.08
CA PHE A 36 12.28 14.77 9.23
C PHE A 36 12.65 15.93 8.29
N GLY A 37 11.69 16.79 7.97
CA GLY A 37 11.88 17.96 7.12
C GLY A 37 12.20 19.22 7.90
N THR A 38 12.98 20.10 7.27
CA THR A 38 13.31 21.45 7.75
C THR A 38 12.77 22.49 6.77
N PRO A 39 12.72 23.79 7.12
CA PRO A 39 12.32 24.84 6.17
C PRO A 39 13.16 24.93 4.89
N VAL A 40 14.36 24.34 4.89
CA VAL A 40 15.26 24.29 3.71
C VAL A 40 15.27 22.92 3.00
N GLY A 41 14.43 21.97 3.44
CA GLY A 41 14.30 20.66 2.82
C GLY A 41 14.50 19.49 3.77
N PHE A 42 14.59 18.30 3.18
CA PHE A 42 14.78 17.03 3.90
C PHE A 42 16.24 16.61 3.86
N PRO A 43 16.94 16.51 5.01
CA PRO A 43 18.37 16.16 5.06
C PRO A 43 18.70 14.81 4.40
N TRP A 44 17.73 13.89 4.38
CA TRP A 44 17.92 12.56 3.81
C TRP A 44 17.38 12.37 2.40
N ARG A 45 16.93 13.44 1.73
CA ARG A 45 16.36 13.40 0.37
C ARG A 45 17.24 12.60 -0.60
N ASP A 46 18.54 12.93 -0.61
CA ASP A 46 19.54 12.40 -1.53
C ASP A 46 20.44 11.30 -0.91
N SER A 47 20.03 10.76 0.25
CA SER A 47 20.74 9.67 0.91
C SER A 47 20.72 8.41 0.05
N ARG A 48 21.88 8.05 -0.51
CA ARG A 48 22.04 6.87 -1.39
C ARG A 48 21.57 5.56 -0.73
N PRO A 49 21.88 5.28 0.56
CA PRO A 49 21.38 4.08 1.22
C PRO A 49 19.85 4.04 1.32
N LEU A 50 19.21 5.16 1.66
CA LEU A 50 17.74 5.21 1.73
C LEU A 50 17.11 5.05 0.35
N ILE A 51 17.68 5.66 -0.68
CA ILE A 51 17.23 5.45 -2.06
C ILE A 51 17.36 3.97 -2.44
N LEU A 52 18.53 3.36 -2.22
CA LEU A 52 18.72 1.97 -2.60
C LEU A 52 17.76 1.03 -1.87
N TRP A 53 17.71 1.10 -0.54
CA TRP A 53 17.00 0.12 0.28
C TRP A 53 15.51 0.40 0.46
N MET A 54 15.08 1.66 0.42
CA MET A 54 13.66 2.03 0.61
C MET A 54 12.95 2.34 -0.70
N HIS A 55 13.67 2.48 -1.83
CA HIS A 55 13.10 2.80 -3.14
C HIS A 55 13.42 1.73 -4.21
N GLU A 56 14.69 1.51 -4.55
CA GLU A 56 15.07 0.68 -5.70
C GLU A 56 14.91 -0.83 -5.42
N VAL A 57 15.54 -1.34 -4.36
CA VAL A 57 15.48 -2.77 -4.02
C VAL A 57 14.04 -3.26 -3.84
N PRO A 58 13.17 -2.58 -3.07
CA PRO A 58 11.78 -3.01 -2.91
C PRO A 58 10.99 -3.01 -4.21
N ARG A 59 11.24 -2.04 -5.10
CA ARG A 59 10.60 -1.96 -6.42
C ARG A 59 10.92 -3.20 -7.25
N PHE A 60 12.21 -3.53 -7.40
CA PHE A 60 12.61 -4.69 -8.21
C PHE A 60 12.23 -6.02 -7.55
N ALA A 61 12.40 -6.12 -6.22
CA ALA A 61 12.01 -7.30 -5.46
C ALA A 61 10.50 -7.58 -5.59
N SER A 62 9.65 -6.55 -5.50
CA SER A 62 8.20 -6.73 -5.67
C SER A 62 7.87 -7.25 -7.07
N TRP A 63 8.44 -6.68 -8.14
CA TRP A 63 8.19 -7.20 -9.50
C TRP A 63 8.65 -8.65 -9.67
N ALA A 64 9.83 -9.00 -9.16
CA ALA A 64 10.30 -10.39 -9.17
C ALA A 64 9.35 -11.32 -8.39
N LEU A 65 8.84 -10.88 -7.24
CA LEU A 65 7.86 -11.63 -6.45
C LEU A 65 6.51 -11.75 -7.16
N VAL A 66 6.01 -10.71 -7.85
CA VAL A 66 4.79 -10.80 -8.66
C VAL A 66 4.94 -11.87 -9.74
N ILE A 67 6.03 -11.83 -10.51
CA ILE A 67 6.34 -12.84 -11.53
C ILE A 67 6.40 -14.23 -10.88
N GLY A 68 7.09 -14.35 -9.74
CA GLY A 68 7.17 -15.57 -8.95
C GLY A 68 5.80 -16.11 -8.52
N LEU A 69 4.86 -15.26 -8.11
CA LEU A 69 3.50 -15.66 -7.75
C LEU A 69 2.73 -16.22 -8.95
N PHE A 70 2.86 -15.61 -10.14
CA PHE A 70 2.24 -16.13 -11.36
C PHE A 70 2.84 -17.48 -11.77
N LEU A 71 4.16 -17.64 -11.71
CA LEU A 71 4.81 -18.93 -11.96
C LEU A 71 4.37 -19.99 -10.93
N ALA A 72 4.20 -19.60 -9.66
CA ALA A 72 3.76 -20.48 -8.58
C ALA A 72 2.31 -20.97 -8.70
N ILE A 73 1.50 -20.38 -9.60
CA ILE A 73 0.17 -20.93 -9.95
C ILE A 73 0.33 -22.33 -10.55
N ARG A 74 1.34 -22.55 -11.40
CA ARG A 74 1.61 -23.87 -12.02
C ARG A 74 2.63 -24.68 -11.23
N TRP A 75 3.63 -24.03 -10.63
CA TRP A 75 4.75 -24.68 -9.93
C TRP A 75 4.92 -24.12 -8.50
N PRO A 76 4.06 -24.50 -7.54
CA PRO A 76 4.08 -23.92 -6.20
C PRO A 76 5.31 -24.39 -5.42
N VAL A 77 5.91 -23.45 -4.68
CA VAL A 77 7.07 -23.69 -3.82
C VAL A 77 6.80 -23.25 -2.39
N GLY A 78 7.54 -23.84 -1.43
CA GLY A 78 7.48 -23.47 -0.02
C GLY A 78 6.06 -23.43 0.54
N VAL A 79 5.71 -22.30 1.18
CA VAL A 79 4.40 -22.10 1.80
C VAL A 79 3.24 -22.06 0.80
N LEU A 80 3.49 -21.70 -0.47
CA LEU A 80 2.46 -21.64 -1.51
C LEU A 80 1.90 -23.02 -1.87
N ARG A 81 2.60 -24.11 -1.55
CA ARG A 81 2.09 -25.49 -1.70
C ARG A 81 0.91 -25.79 -0.78
N ARG A 82 0.69 -24.99 0.26
CA ARG A 82 -0.47 -25.09 1.16
C ARG A 82 -1.75 -24.49 0.59
N LEU A 83 -1.64 -23.77 -0.54
CA LEU A 83 -2.77 -23.15 -1.22
C LEU A 83 -3.26 -24.04 -2.36
N ASP A 84 -4.58 -24.18 -2.48
CA ASP A 84 -5.21 -24.73 -3.67
C ASP A 84 -4.97 -23.82 -4.89
N LEU A 85 -5.25 -24.33 -6.09
CA LEU A 85 -5.06 -23.56 -7.33
C LEU A 85 -5.80 -22.21 -7.30
N PRO A 86 -7.10 -22.12 -6.91
CA PRO A 86 -7.80 -20.85 -6.90
C PRO A 86 -7.26 -19.84 -5.88
N SER A 87 -6.74 -20.27 -4.71
CA SER A 87 -6.13 -19.34 -3.74
C SER A 87 -4.78 -18.81 -4.21
N ARG A 88 -4.02 -19.59 -5.00
CA ARG A 88 -2.78 -19.11 -5.65
C ARG A 88 -3.09 -18.06 -6.71
N VAL A 89 -4.11 -18.30 -7.55
CA VAL A 89 -4.61 -17.31 -8.51
C VAL A 89 -5.10 -16.05 -7.79
N GLN A 90 -5.90 -16.21 -6.73
CA GLN A 90 -6.37 -15.08 -5.91
C GLN A 90 -5.21 -14.23 -5.39
N LEU A 91 -4.16 -14.85 -4.84
CA LEU A 91 -2.99 -14.14 -4.33
C LEU A 91 -2.27 -13.35 -5.44
N ALA A 92 -1.95 -14.01 -6.56
CA ALA A 92 -1.25 -13.37 -7.68
C ALA A 92 -2.06 -12.19 -8.26
N VAL A 93 -3.35 -12.42 -8.52
CA VAL A 93 -4.26 -11.38 -9.05
C VAL A 93 -4.44 -10.24 -8.06
N THR A 94 -4.58 -10.53 -6.76
CA THR A 94 -4.73 -9.49 -5.73
C THR A 94 -3.52 -8.57 -5.68
N VAL A 95 -2.31 -9.14 -5.70
CA VAL A 95 -1.07 -8.35 -5.68
C VAL A 95 -0.99 -7.46 -6.91
N LEU A 96 -1.19 -8.01 -8.11
CA LEU A 96 -1.15 -7.24 -9.35
C LEU A 96 -2.23 -6.15 -9.39
N ALA A 97 -3.48 -6.50 -9.06
CA ALA A 97 -4.59 -5.55 -9.04
C ALA A 97 -4.36 -4.41 -8.04
N SER A 98 -3.77 -4.71 -6.87
CA SER A 98 -3.45 -3.69 -5.86
C SER A 98 -2.39 -2.71 -6.38
N VAL A 99 -1.31 -3.21 -6.99
CA VAL A 99 -0.25 -2.36 -7.59
C VAL A 99 -0.82 -1.49 -8.71
N LEU A 100 -1.69 -2.05 -9.56
CA LEU A 100 -2.35 -1.31 -10.63
C LEU A 100 -3.29 -0.24 -10.10
N ALA A 101 -4.10 -0.56 -9.09
CA ALA A 101 -5.02 0.40 -8.47
C ALA A 101 -4.26 1.60 -7.86
N VAL A 102 -3.21 1.33 -7.08
CA VAL A 102 -2.34 2.37 -6.51
C VAL A 102 -1.69 3.20 -7.60
N SER A 103 -1.16 2.56 -8.66
CA SER A 103 -0.53 3.26 -9.78
C SER A 103 -1.50 4.16 -10.53
N LEU A 104 -2.71 3.67 -10.80
CA LEU A 104 -3.75 4.44 -11.51
C LEU A 104 -4.16 5.68 -10.72
N ILE A 105 -4.43 5.54 -9.42
CA ILE A 105 -4.76 6.68 -8.57
C ILE A 105 -3.59 7.67 -8.56
N LYS A 106 -2.35 7.17 -8.42
CA LYS A 106 -1.14 8.00 -8.41
C LYS A 106 -0.96 8.80 -9.69
N THR A 107 -1.19 8.21 -10.86
CA THR A 107 -1.03 8.93 -12.13
C THR A 107 -2.04 10.05 -12.34
N HIS A 108 -3.19 10.00 -11.66
CA HIS A 108 -4.24 11.02 -11.72
C HIS A 108 -4.23 12.02 -10.56
N SER A 109 -3.37 11.82 -9.57
CA SER A 109 -3.27 12.73 -8.41
C SER A 109 -2.60 14.05 -8.78
N GLN A 110 -3.19 15.16 -8.33
CA GLN A 110 -2.60 16.51 -8.41
C GLN A 110 -1.72 16.85 -7.21
N THR A 111 -1.71 16.02 -6.15
CA THR A 111 -0.93 16.25 -4.93
C THR A 111 0.55 16.06 -5.17
N SER A 112 1.35 17.08 -4.84
CA SER A 112 2.81 17.09 -4.86
C SER A 112 3.41 16.48 -3.59
N CYS A 113 4.71 16.16 -3.64
CA CYS A 113 5.38 15.52 -2.51
C CYS A 113 5.84 16.53 -1.45
N PRO A 114 6.01 16.10 -0.19
CA PRO A 114 6.46 16.99 0.88
C PRO A 114 7.73 17.78 0.53
N TRP A 115 8.72 17.17 -0.12
CA TRP A 115 9.96 17.84 -0.53
C TRP A 115 9.78 18.95 -1.58
N ASP A 116 8.59 19.08 -2.19
CA ASP A 116 8.27 20.08 -3.21
C ASP A 116 7.49 21.25 -2.60
N LEU A 117 7.08 21.15 -1.33
CA LEU A 117 6.28 22.16 -0.67
C LEU A 117 7.11 23.34 -0.15
N GLN A 118 6.53 24.52 -0.16
CA GLN A 118 7.10 25.76 0.39
C GLN A 118 7.50 25.61 1.87
N ALA A 119 6.73 24.81 2.64
CA ALA A 119 7.05 24.52 4.03
C ALA A 119 8.39 23.79 4.22
N PHE A 120 8.93 23.21 3.15
CA PHE A 120 10.17 22.44 3.14
C PHE A 120 11.12 22.91 2.02
N GLY A 121 11.08 24.21 1.67
CA GLY A 121 12.02 24.82 0.72
C GLY A 121 11.70 24.60 -0.76
N GLY A 122 10.53 24.04 -1.08
CA GLY A 122 10.01 23.92 -2.44
C GLY A 122 9.11 25.08 -2.86
N ILE A 123 8.30 24.87 -3.91
CA ILE A 123 7.43 25.90 -4.50
C ILE A 123 5.92 25.60 -4.36
N ALA A 124 5.56 24.35 -4.14
CA ALA A 124 4.17 23.92 -4.06
C ALA A 124 3.52 24.32 -2.72
N ARG A 125 2.24 24.62 -2.74
CA ARG A 125 1.46 24.91 -1.53
C ARG A 125 0.90 23.62 -0.97
N TYR A 126 0.63 23.58 0.33
CA TYR A 126 -0.09 22.43 0.87
C TYR A 126 -1.56 22.46 0.41
N VAL A 127 -1.96 21.43 -0.34
CA VAL A 127 -3.35 21.15 -0.70
C VAL A 127 -3.63 19.70 -0.35
N SER A 128 -4.73 19.45 0.39
CA SER A 128 -5.14 18.09 0.71
C SER A 128 -5.44 17.30 -0.57
N HIS A 129 -5.02 16.04 -0.62
CA HIS A 129 -5.32 15.11 -1.72
C HIS A 129 -6.83 14.83 -1.93
N TRP A 130 -7.68 15.27 -0.99
CA TRP A 130 -9.15 15.23 -1.13
C TRP A 130 -9.76 16.51 -1.73
N ARG A 131 -8.95 17.54 -2.00
CA ARG A 131 -9.39 18.76 -2.70
C ARG A 131 -9.19 18.60 -4.20
N TRP A 132 -10.07 17.81 -4.80
CA TRP A 132 -10.07 17.52 -6.23
C TRP A 132 -10.13 18.79 -7.09
N GLY A 133 -9.32 18.83 -8.15
CA GLY A 133 -9.33 19.91 -9.13
C GLY A 133 -8.60 21.18 -8.71
N LEU A 134 -8.07 21.23 -7.47
CA LEU A 134 -7.28 22.35 -6.99
C LEU A 134 -5.79 22.05 -7.15
N ASP A 135 -5.12 22.86 -7.97
CA ASP A 135 -3.68 22.77 -8.20
C ASP A 135 -2.88 23.33 -7.01
N ASP A 136 -1.84 22.61 -6.62
CA ASP A 136 -0.92 22.99 -5.56
C ASP A 136 0.31 23.78 -6.06
N GLY A 137 0.46 23.91 -7.38
CA GLY A 137 1.55 24.62 -8.06
C GLY A 137 2.82 23.77 -8.22
N GLY A 138 2.74 22.46 -7.99
CA GLY A 138 3.86 21.53 -8.10
C GLY A 138 3.66 20.42 -9.13
N PRO A 139 4.55 19.41 -9.13
CA PRO A 139 4.56 18.35 -10.15
C PRO A 139 3.41 17.33 -10.03
N GLY A 140 2.71 17.29 -8.88
CA GLY A 140 1.65 16.32 -8.61
C GLY A 140 2.13 14.87 -8.49
N LYS A 141 1.20 13.92 -8.68
CA LYS A 141 1.44 12.46 -8.76
C LYS A 141 2.13 11.85 -7.53
N CYS A 142 1.94 12.44 -6.35
CA CYS A 142 2.55 11.95 -5.11
C CYS A 142 1.62 11.06 -4.27
N PHE A 143 0.30 11.22 -4.39
CA PHE A 143 -0.69 10.43 -3.66
C PHE A 143 -1.31 9.36 -4.56
N PRO A 144 -1.48 8.10 -4.11
CA PRO A 144 -0.94 7.49 -2.89
C PRO A 144 0.54 7.06 -3.04
N ALA A 145 1.13 6.53 -1.96
CA ALA A 145 2.53 6.12 -1.94
C ALA A 145 2.76 4.83 -2.74
N GLY A 146 3.20 4.96 -4.00
CA GLY A 146 3.47 3.82 -4.89
C GLY A 146 4.52 2.85 -4.37
N HIS A 147 5.57 3.31 -3.70
CA HIS A 147 6.61 2.42 -3.17
C HIS A 147 6.11 1.52 -2.05
N ALA A 148 5.17 2.03 -1.24
CA ALA A 148 4.59 1.25 -0.16
C ALA A 148 3.76 0.07 -0.70
N SER A 149 3.21 0.15 -1.93
CA SER A 149 2.46 -0.97 -2.52
C SER A 149 3.34 -2.16 -2.87
N ALA A 150 4.66 -1.97 -2.99
CA ALA A 150 5.62 -3.06 -3.18
C ALA A 150 5.58 -4.10 -2.04
N ALA A 151 5.09 -3.72 -0.86
CA ALA A 151 4.87 -4.62 0.27
C ALA A 151 3.37 -4.75 0.61
N PHE A 152 2.63 -3.64 0.67
CA PHE A 152 1.22 -3.69 1.05
C PHE A 152 0.34 -4.47 0.08
N ALA A 153 0.68 -4.57 -1.21
CA ALA A 153 -0.08 -5.41 -2.15
C ALA A 153 -0.16 -6.89 -1.69
N TYR A 154 0.83 -7.35 -0.92
CA TYR A 154 0.89 -8.71 -0.40
C TYR A 154 -0.01 -8.96 0.81
N VAL A 155 -0.66 -7.94 1.40
CA VAL A 155 -1.68 -8.19 2.45
C VAL A 155 -2.81 -9.10 1.95
N GLY A 156 -3.03 -9.14 0.62
CA GLY A 156 -3.88 -10.11 -0.06
C GLY A 156 -3.63 -11.58 0.31
N GLY A 157 -2.39 -11.93 0.68
CA GLY A 157 -2.03 -13.27 1.13
C GLY A 157 -2.73 -13.69 2.41
N TRP A 158 -3.10 -12.75 3.28
CA TRP A 158 -3.93 -13.09 4.44
C TRP A 158 -5.26 -13.72 4.01
N PHE A 159 -5.93 -13.14 3.02
CA PHE A 159 -7.18 -13.67 2.48
C PHE A 159 -7.00 -15.05 1.83
N ALA A 160 -5.90 -15.26 1.12
CA ALA A 160 -5.59 -16.54 0.49
C ALA A 160 -5.28 -17.64 1.53
N PHE A 161 -4.53 -17.34 2.59
CA PHE A 161 -4.08 -18.33 3.58
C PHE A 161 -5.05 -18.54 4.75
N ARG A 162 -5.93 -17.58 5.09
CA ARG A 162 -6.71 -17.60 6.35
C ARG A 162 -7.58 -18.84 6.55
N ARG A 163 -8.01 -19.51 5.47
CA ARG A 163 -8.85 -20.71 5.54
C ARG A 163 -8.03 -21.99 5.76
N ASN A 164 -6.85 -22.07 5.15
CA ASN A 164 -6.06 -23.31 5.09
C ASN A 164 -4.87 -23.30 6.06
N ALA A 165 -4.35 -22.11 6.41
CA ALA A 165 -3.20 -21.92 7.27
C ALA A 165 -3.30 -20.60 8.07
N PRO A 166 -4.24 -20.48 9.04
CA PRO A 166 -4.53 -19.21 9.72
C PRO A 166 -3.35 -18.62 10.48
N ARG A 167 -2.50 -19.45 11.11
CA ARG A 167 -1.26 -18.99 11.77
C ARG A 167 -0.30 -18.35 10.77
N LEU A 168 -0.12 -18.98 9.60
CA LEU A 168 0.71 -18.44 8.52
C LEU A 168 0.11 -17.16 7.94
N ALA A 169 -1.23 -17.09 7.81
CA ALA A 169 -1.91 -15.90 7.34
C ALA A 169 -1.61 -14.69 8.25
N GLY A 170 -1.65 -14.88 9.57
CA GLY A 170 -1.31 -13.85 10.55
C GLY A 170 0.12 -13.34 10.39
N TRP A 171 1.10 -14.25 10.31
CA TRP A 171 2.50 -13.87 10.06
C TRP A 171 2.70 -13.17 8.72
N TRP A 172 2.06 -13.67 7.67
CA TRP A 172 2.11 -13.07 6.34
C TRP A 172 1.60 -11.63 6.35
N LEU A 173 0.45 -11.39 6.99
CA LEU A 173 -0.13 -10.05 7.14
C LEU A 173 0.82 -9.14 7.92
N ALA A 174 1.33 -9.59 9.07
CA ALA A 174 2.24 -8.81 9.89
C ALA A 174 3.50 -8.41 9.10
N CYS A 175 4.13 -9.35 8.39
CA CYS A 175 5.31 -9.07 7.57
C CYS A 175 5.01 -8.06 6.45
N ALA A 176 3.90 -8.22 5.72
CA ALA A 176 3.51 -7.30 4.65
C ALA A 176 3.24 -5.89 5.19
N VAL A 177 2.54 -5.78 6.33
CA VAL A 177 2.24 -4.50 6.97
C VAL A 177 3.50 -3.82 7.49
N LEU A 178 4.35 -4.54 8.23
CA LEU A 178 5.59 -4.00 8.78
C LEU A 178 6.54 -3.56 7.67
N ALA A 179 6.69 -4.35 6.61
CA ALA A 179 7.51 -3.97 5.45
C ALA A 179 6.93 -2.72 4.76
N GLY A 180 5.61 -2.67 4.52
CA GLY A 180 4.97 -1.50 3.91
C GLY A 180 5.13 -0.23 4.72
N LEU A 181 4.99 -0.31 6.05
CA LEU A 181 5.23 0.81 6.96
C LEU A 181 6.71 1.24 6.96
N ALA A 182 7.65 0.30 6.97
CA ALA A 182 9.07 0.60 6.90
C ALA A 182 9.43 1.35 5.61
N LEU A 183 8.90 0.90 4.46
CA LEU A 183 9.06 1.59 3.18
C LEU A 183 8.44 2.99 3.23
N GLY A 184 7.22 3.13 3.75
CA GLY A 184 6.55 4.42 3.88
C GLY A 184 7.30 5.42 4.76
N ILE A 185 7.75 4.98 5.94
CA ILE A 185 8.57 5.79 6.85
C ILE A 185 9.87 6.19 6.17
N GLY A 186 10.55 5.26 5.52
CA GLY A 186 11.77 5.55 4.76
C GLY A 186 11.56 6.58 3.65
N GLN A 187 10.41 6.56 2.99
CA GLN A 187 10.05 7.60 2.00
C GLN A 187 9.68 8.93 2.64
N GLN A 188 9.01 8.93 3.79
CA GLN A 188 8.68 10.16 4.50
C GLN A 188 9.92 10.85 5.09
N MET A 189 10.89 10.08 5.58
CA MET A 189 12.21 10.56 5.99
C MET A 189 12.92 11.35 4.88
N ARG A 190 12.70 10.95 3.62
CA ARG A 190 13.24 11.63 2.43
C ARG A 190 12.39 12.82 1.98
N GLY A 191 11.17 12.97 2.50
CA GLY A 191 10.18 13.93 2.01
C GLY A 191 9.45 13.49 0.74
N ALA A 192 9.54 12.20 0.38
CA ALA A 192 8.97 11.68 -0.84
C ALA A 192 7.46 11.38 -0.75
N HIS A 193 6.93 11.15 0.46
CA HIS A 193 5.51 10.89 0.68
C HIS A 193 5.08 11.33 2.09
N TYR A 194 3.82 11.72 2.25
CA TYR A 194 3.20 11.87 3.56
C TYR A 194 2.86 10.52 4.20
N MET A 195 2.60 10.52 5.51
CA MET A 195 2.17 9.32 6.22
C MET A 195 0.80 8.88 5.71
N SER A 196 -0.14 9.81 5.48
CA SER A 196 -1.43 9.49 4.87
C SER A 196 -1.27 8.76 3.54
N HIS A 197 -0.34 9.19 2.67
CA HIS A 197 -0.10 8.53 1.38
C HIS A 197 0.27 7.05 1.57
N THR A 198 1.07 6.74 2.59
CA THR A 198 1.43 5.36 2.97
C THR A 198 0.23 4.59 3.49
N LEU A 199 -0.53 5.18 4.43
CA LEU A 199 -1.66 4.51 5.07
C LEU A 199 -2.82 4.28 4.08
N TRP A 200 -3.08 5.22 3.18
CA TRP A 200 -4.03 5.05 2.08
C TRP A 200 -3.59 3.95 1.11
N THR A 201 -2.30 3.83 0.78
CA THR A 201 -1.81 2.68 0.02
C THR A 201 -2.14 1.35 0.72
N ALA A 202 -1.91 1.26 2.03
CA ALA A 202 -2.24 0.06 2.81
C ALA A 202 -3.74 -0.27 2.74
N TRP A 203 -4.59 0.74 2.91
CA TRP A 203 -6.05 0.59 2.86
C TRP A 203 -6.55 0.20 1.46
N ILE A 204 -5.99 0.77 0.40
CA ILE A 204 -6.30 0.41 -1.00
C ILE A 204 -5.95 -1.05 -1.24
N CYS A 205 -4.72 -1.48 -0.90
CA CYS A 205 -4.29 -2.87 -1.08
C CYS A 205 -5.16 -3.86 -0.28
N TRP A 206 -5.51 -3.51 0.97
CA TRP A 206 -6.42 -4.30 1.79
C TRP A 206 -7.81 -4.41 1.14
N SER A 207 -8.37 -3.29 0.67
CA SER A 207 -9.70 -3.22 0.08
C SER A 207 -9.80 -3.98 -1.23
N VAL A 208 -8.77 -3.92 -2.08
CA VAL A 208 -8.68 -4.74 -3.31
C VAL A 208 -8.65 -6.23 -2.96
N GLY A 209 -7.81 -6.63 -2.00
CA GLY A 209 -7.76 -8.02 -1.54
C GLY A 209 -9.07 -8.51 -0.93
N PHE A 210 -9.73 -7.66 -0.15
CA PHE A 210 -11.05 -7.96 0.40
C PHE A 210 -12.12 -8.10 -0.69
N ALA A 211 -12.16 -7.19 -1.66
CA ALA A 211 -13.11 -7.24 -2.76
C ALA A 211 -12.96 -8.52 -3.59
N ILE A 212 -11.73 -8.91 -3.95
CA ILE A 212 -11.46 -10.15 -4.70
C ILE A 212 -11.87 -11.38 -3.88
N ASP A 213 -11.58 -11.39 -2.58
CA ASP A 213 -11.98 -12.50 -1.70
C ASP A 213 -13.51 -12.62 -1.57
N ALA A 214 -14.20 -11.49 -1.43
CA ALA A 214 -15.66 -11.42 -1.35
C ALA A 214 -16.33 -11.90 -2.64
N LEU A 215 -15.84 -11.46 -3.81
CA LEU A 215 -16.32 -11.92 -5.12
C LEU A 215 -16.12 -13.43 -5.30
N ARG A 216 -14.96 -13.96 -4.91
CA ARG A 216 -14.72 -15.41 -4.91
C ARG A 216 -15.70 -16.13 -4.00
N GLY A 217 -15.98 -15.58 -2.81
CA GLY A 217 -16.95 -16.14 -1.88
C GLY A 217 -18.39 -16.15 -2.41
N ALA A 218 -18.79 -15.10 -3.13
CA ALA A 218 -20.12 -15.00 -3.76
C ALA A 218 -20.31 -16.05 -4.86
N ASN A 219 -19.32 -16.23 -5.74
CA ASN A 219 -19.38 -17.22 -6.82
C ASN A 219 -19.53 -18.67 -6.31
N LEU A 220 -18.94 -18.98 -5.15
CA LEU A 220 -19.08 -20.30 -4.53
C LEU A 220 -20.45 -20.54 -3.87
N ASN A 221 -21.25 -19.50 -3.64
CA ASN A 221 -22.60 -19.62 -3.07
C ASN A 221 -23.70 -19.63 -4.15
N GLY A 222 -23.37 -19.25 -5.40
CA GLY A 222 -24.30 -19.20 -6.53
C GLY A 222 -24.23 -20.40 -7.48
N SER A 223 -23.30 -21.32 -7.24
CA SER A 223 -23.15 -22.62 -7.92
C SER A 223 -23.64 -23.76 -7.05
#